data_AF-A0A9D9AJZ3-F1
#
_entry.id   AF-A0A9D9AJZ3-F1
#
_cell.length_a   1.000
_cell.length_b   1.000
_cell.length_c   1.000
_cell.angle_alpha   90.00
_cell.angle_beta   90.00
_cell.angle_gamma   90.00
#
_symmetry.space_group_name_H-M   'P 1'
#
loop_
_entity.id
_entity.type
_entity.pdbx_description
1 polymer ?
#
loop_
_entity_poly.entity_id
_entity_poly.type
_entity_poly.pdbx_seq_one_letter_code
_entity_poly.pdbx_strand_id
1 'polypeptide(L)'
;MLRFSMTICAALLATSAASAQTPPPACTSDVHDDFDFWVGEWNVYAPDGGPYQGQNIITKVNGGCLILEDWSGAAGSTGDSMNYYDPFAQAWRQVWVSAGAVIDYTGGLDETGSMALTGEIFYPANGVRAPFRGTWTPQADGSVRQHFEQQGSDGAWAVWFTGIYVRQENDPRAAEAATARGE
;
A
#
# COMPACT_ATOMS: atom_id res chain seq x y z
N MET A 1 50.20 17.32 71.81
CA MET A 1 49.43 16.20 71.19
C MET A 1 48.25 16.81 70.44
N LEU A 2 48.39 16.99 69.13
CA LEU A 2 47.40 17.67 68.29
C LEU A 2 46.42 16.61 67.73
N ARG A 3 45.14 16.70 68.12
CA ARG A 3 44.08 15.78 67.65
C ARG A 3 43.47 16.35 66.37
N PHE A 4 43.71 15.71 65.24
CA PHE A 4 43.02 15.99 63.97
C PHE A 4 41.66 15.29 63.97
N SER A 5 40.56 16.07 63.93
CA SER A 5 39.22 15.55 63.65
C SER A 5 39.05 15.36 62.15
N MET A 6 38.81 14.12 61.72
CA MET A 6 38.54 13.76 60.34
C MET A 6 37.02 13.75 60.12
N THR A 7 36.49 14.80 59.48
CA THR A 7 35.09 14.87 59.07
C THR A 7 34.90 14.06 57.80
N ILE A 8 34.20 12.93 57.89
CA ILE A 8 33.84 12.10 56.74
C ILE A 8 32.64 12.75 56.04
N CYS A 9 32.87 13.27 54.83
CA CYS A 9 31.82 13.78 53.96
C CYS A 9 31.25 12.60 53.16
N ALA A 10 30.07 12.10 53.56
CA ALA A 10 29.37 11.04 52.83
C ALA A 10 28.77 11.62 51.53
N ALA A 11 29.42 11.37 50.40
CA ALA A 11 28.88 11.71 49.08
C ALA A 11 27.72 10.76 48.75
N LEU A 12 26.49 11.28 48.77
CA LEU A 12 25.30 10.60 48.25
C LEU A 12 25.42 10.48 46.72
N LEU A 13 25.77 9.29 46.24
CA LEU A 13 25.67 8.91 44.84
C LEU A 13 24.19 8.75 44.48
N ALA A 14 23.58 9.79 43.90
CA ALA A 14 22.28 9.70 43.28
C ALA A 14 22.41 8.86 42.00
N THR A 15 22.01 7.59 42.06
CA THR A 15 21.88 6.73 40.88
C THR A 15 20.69 7.23 40.06
N SER A 16 20.97 8.03 39.02
CA SER A 16 19.98 8.33 37.99
C SER A 16 19.62 7.03 37.27
N ALA A 17 18.46 6.45 37.62
CA ALA A 17 17.85 5.41 36.80
C ALA A 17 17.44 6.07 35.48
N ALA A 18 18.29 5.96 34.46
CA ALA A 18 17.90 6.27 33.10
C ALA A 18 16.80 5.27 32.72
N SER A 19 15.54 5.72 32.67
CA SER A 19 14.48 4.95 32.02
C SER A 19 14.92 4.72 30.59
N ALA A 20 15.24 3.47 30.25
CA ALA A 20 15.40 3.07 28.86
C ALA A 20 14.04 3.31 28.19
N GLN A 21 13.93 4.36 27.38
CA GLN A 21 12.77 4.55 26.53
C GLN A 21 12.74 3.38 25.54
N THR A 22 11.68 2.60 25.58
CA THR A 22 11.41 1.58 24.57
C THR A 22 11.41 2.28 23.21
N PRO A 23 12.11 1.74 22.19
CA PRO A 23 12.04 2.29 20.85
C PRO A 23 10.57 2.40 20.41
N PRO A 24 10.19 3.47 19.70
CA PRO A 24 8.85 3.55 19.13
C PRO A 24 8.60 2.32 18.24
N PRO A 25 7.35 1.82 18.16
CA PRO A 25 7.02 0.73 17.26
C PRO A 25 7.46 1.05 15.82
N ALA A 26 7.96 0.04 15.11
CA ALA A 26 8.34 0.21 13.71
C ALA A 26 7.11 0.49 12.85
N CYS A 27 7.28 1.26 11.77
CA CYS A 27 6.25 1.50 10.76
C CYS A 27 4.97 2.17 11.27
N THR A 28 5.09 3.06 12.26
CA THR A 28 3.97 3.85 12.81
C THR A 28 4.16 5.36 12.63
N SER A 29 5.02 5.78 11.71
CA SER A 29 5.09 7.19 11.30
C SER A 29 4.06 7.45 10.20
N ASP A 30 3.61 8.70 10.08
CA ASP A 30 2.54 9.14 9.16
C ASP A 30 2.66 8.56 7.74
N VAL A 31 3.87 8.45 7.19
CA VAL A 31 4.11 7.89 5.85
C VAL A 31 3.61 6.44 5.67
N HIS A 32 3.47 5.66 6.75
CA HIS A 32 2.96 4.28 6.71
C HIS A 32 1.43 4.22 6.70
N ASP A 33 0.76 5.36 6.88
CA ASP A 33 -0.69 5.49 6.80
C ASP A 33 -1.14 6.16 5.48
N ASP A 34 -0.19 6.63 4.67
CA ASP A 34 -0.43 7.28 3.37
C ASP A 34 -1.38 6.50 2.46
N PHE A 35 -1.30 5.16 2.47
CA PHE A 35 -2.06 4.30 1.56
C PHE A 35 -3.30 3.65 2.21
N ASP A 36 -3.66 4.06 3.44
CA ASP A 36 -4.70 3.40 4.25
C ASP A 36 -6.10 3.51 3.67
N PHE A 37 -6.34 4.54 2.87
CA PHE A 37 -7.61 4.72 2.19
C PHE A 37 -7.97 3.54 1.27
N TRP A 38 -6.97 2.77 0.82
CA TRP A 38 -7.13 1.60 -0.05
C TRP A 38 -7.23 0.28 0.72
N VAL A 39 -6.86 0.25 2.00
CA VAL A 39 -6.95 -0.97 2.83
C VAL A 39 -8.42 -1.35 3.08
N GLY A 40 -8.73 -2.64 2.90
CA GLY A 40 -10.07 -3.18 3.07
C GLY A 40 -10.44 -4.28 2.08
N GLU A 41 -11.70 -4.70 2.14
CA GLU A 41 -12.30 -5.68 1.22
C GLU A 41 -13.18 -4.96 0.20
N TRP A 42 -12.95 -5.22 -1.08
CA TRP A 42 -13.54 -4.46 -2.17
C TRP A 42 -14.20 -5.36 -3.21
N ASN A 43 -15.32 -4.88 -3.74
CA ASN A 43 -15.82 -5.28 -5.05
C ASN A 43 -15.34 -4.23 -6.06
N VAL A 44 -14.82 -4.67 -7.20
CA VAL A 44 -14.24 -3.80 -8.22
C VAL A 44 -15.11 -3.83 -9.46
N TYR A 45 -15.41 -2.64 -9.98
CA TYR A 45 -16.27 -2.44 -11.15
C TYR A 45 -15.53 -1.67 -12.24
N ALA A 46 -15.95 -1.85 -13.48
CA ALA A 46 -15.58 -0.91 -14.54
C ALA A 46 -16.15 0.50 -14.27
N PRO A 47 -15.53 1.56 -14.82
CA PRO A 47 -16.03 2.93 -14.71
C PRO A 47 -17.46 3.10 -15.22
N ASP A 48 -18.07 4.24 -14.88
CA ASP A 48 -19.35 4.71 -15.42
C ASP A 48 -20.52 3.71 -15.21
N GLY A 49 -20.52 3.03 -14.07
CA GLY A 49 -21.53 2.02 -13.74
C GLY A 49 -21.37 0.70 -14.50
N GLY A 50 -20.19 0.45 -15.07
CA GLY A 50 -19.88 -0.76 -15.82
C GLY A 50 -19.91 -2.06 -15.00
N PRO A 51 -19.63 -3.21 -15.63
CA PRO A 51 -19.78 -4.52 -15.01
C PRO A 51 -18.81 -4.75 -13.84
N TYR A 52 -19.16 -5.70 -12.97
CA TYR A 52 -18.25 -6.28 -12.00
C TYR A 52 -17.00 -6.87 -12.68
N GLN A 53 -15.82 -6.59 -12.10
CA GLN A 53 -14.50 -6.98 -12.60
C GLN A 53 -13.77 -7.94 -11.67
N GLY A 54 -14.12 -7.99 -10.39
CA GLY A 54 -13.48 -8.89 -9.42
C GLY A 54 -13.56 -8.39 -7.98
N GLN A 55 -12.91 -9.14 -7.09
CA GLN A 55 -12.72 -8.81 -5.70
C GLN A 55 -11.25 -8.51 -5.44
N ASN A 56 -11.02 -7.60 -4.51
CA ASN A 56 -9.68 -7.30 -4.02
C ASN A 56 -9.69 -7.23 -2.49
N ILE A 57 -8.76 -7.94 -1.85
CA ILE A 57 -8.58 -7.94 -0.40
C ILE A 57 -7.22 -7.31 -0.10
N ILE A 58 -7.23 -6.15 0.56
CA ILE A 58 -6.03 -5.39 0.88
C ILE A 58 -5.87 -5.33 2.39
N THR A 59 -4.75 -5.85 2.91
CA THR A 59 -4.50 -6.02 4.35
C THR A 59 -3.16 -5.43 4.78
N LYS A 60 -3.14 -4.78 5.95
CA LYS A 60 -1.89 -4.44 6.64
C LYS A 60 -1.38 -5.67 7.41
N VAL A 61 -0.13 -6.06 7.14
CA VAL A 61 0.58 -7.16 7.81
C VAL A 61 1.91 -6.67 8.37
N ASN A 62 2.62 -7.55 9.10
CA ASN A 62 3.95 -7.26 9.66
C ASN A 62 3.98 -5.97 10.52
N GLY A 63 2.94 -5.75 11.33
CA GLY A 63 2.83 -4.56 12.18
C GLY A 63 2.62 -3.24 11.44
N GLY A 64 2.13 -3.29 10.19
CA GLY A 64 1.89 -2.10 9.36
C GLY A 64 3.01 -1.77 8.37
N CYS A 65 4.13 -2.52 8.40
CA CYS A 65 5.24 -2.31 7.47
C CYS A 65 4.96 -2.77 6.03
N LEU A 66 3.94 -3.59 5.82
CA LEU A 66 3.59 -4.14 4.52
C LEU A 66 2.07 -4.15 4.34
N ILE A 67 1.63 -3.68 3.20
CA ILE A 67 0.27 -3.87 2.69
C ILE A 67 0.32 -4.98 1.63
N LEU A 68 -0.46 -6.03 1.86
CA LEU A 68 -0.65 -7.13 0.90
C LEU A 68 -1.98 -6.96 0.18
N GLU A 69 -1.95 -7.13 -1.13
CA GLU A 69 -3.11 -7.20 -2.03
C GLU A 69 -3.29 -8.64 -2.51
N ASP A 70 -4.53 -9.15 -2.46
CA ASP A 70 -4.96 -10.42 -3.05
C ASP A 70 -6.12 -10.13 -4.03
N TRP A 71 -5.87 -10.33 -5.32
CA TRP A 71 -6.82 -10.07 -6.39
C TRP A 71 -7.44 -11.36 -6.95
N SER A 72 -8.76 -11.34 -7.06
CA SER A 72 -9.56 -12.37 -7.71
C SER A 72 -10.49 -11.76 -8.77
N GLY A 73 -10.11 -11.86 -10.04
CA GLY A 73 -10.84 -11.30 -11.17
C GLY A 73 -12.03 -12.14 -11.62
N ALA A 74 -13.11 -11.48 -12.02
CA ALA A 74 -14.35 -12.12 -12.49
C ALA A 74 -14.15 -13.00 -13.74
N ALA A 75 -13.13 -12.70 -14.55
CA ALA A 75 -12.72 -13.50 -15.72
C ALA A 75 -11.71 -14.62 -15.38
N GLY A 76 -11.45 -14.87 -14.09
CA GLY A 76 -10.52 -15.91 -13.61
C GLY A 76 -9.06 -15.47 -13.54
N SER A 77 -8.75 -14.19 -13.71
CA SER A 77 -7.39 -13.68 -13.45
C SER A 77 -7.13 -13.62 -11.94
N THR A 78 -5.90 -13.90 -11.52
CA THR A 78 -5.46 -13.73 -10.14
C THR A 78 -4.14 -12.99 -10.09
N GLY A 79 -3.80 -12.42 -8.94
CA GLY A 79 -2.51 -11.79 -8.71
C GLY A 79 -2.43 -11.24 -7.30
N ASP A 80 -1.20 -10.93 -6.88
CA ASP A 80 -0.91 -10.40 -5.56
C ASP A 80 0.02 -9.21 -5.69
N SER A 81 -0.03 -8.30 -4.73
CA SER A 81 1.01 -7.28 -4.60
C SER A 81 1.51 -7.07 -3.17
N MET A 82 2.79 -6.69 -3.10
CA MET A 82 3.45 -6.22 -1.89
C MET A 82 3.66 -4.71 -2.01
N ASN A 83 3.16 -3.97 -1.03
CA ASN A 83 3.19 -2.51 -0.99
C ASN A 83 3.84 -2.06 0.31
N TYR A 84 4.97 -1.35 0.23
CA TYR A 84 5.69 -0.91 1.42
C TYR A 84 6.43 0.40 1.15
N TYR A 85 6.68 1.16 2.21
CA TYR A 85 7.56 2.32 2.14
C TYR A 85 9.02 1.84 2.17
N ASP A 86 9.78 2.08 1.10
CA ASP A 86 11.20 1.78 1.02
C ASP A 86 12.00 2.95 1.63
N PRO A 87 12.64 2.77 2.79
CA PRO A 87 13.34 3.86 3.47
C PRO A 87 14.63 4.29 2.74
N PHE A 88 15.18 3.47 1.84
CA PHE A 88 16.36 3.82 1.06
C PHE A 88 15.99 4.63 -0.18
N ALA A 89 14.87 4.30 -0.82
CA ALA A 89 14.31 5.07 -1.92
C ALA A 89 13.52 6.30 -1.45
N GLN A 90 13.15 6.35 -0.17
CA GLN A 90 12.25 7.34 0.43
C GLN A 90 10.91 7.45 -0.32
N ALA A 91 10.40 6.31 -0.79
CA ALA A 91 9.23 6.22 -1.64
C ALA A 91 8.41 4.98 -1.29
N TRP A 92 7.11 5.03 -1.54
CA TRP A 92 6.30 3.82 -1.63
C TRP A 92 6.77 2.99 -2.82
N ARG A 93 6.90 1.68 -2.62
CA ARG A 93 7.16 0.70 -3.66
C ARG A 93 6.05 -0.33 -3.65
N GLN A 94 5.58 -0.66 -4.85
CA GLN A 94 4.71 -1.80 -5.06
C GLN A 94 5.37 -2.78 -6.02
N VAL A 95 5.26 -4.06 -5.68
CA VAL A 95 5.59 -5.17 -6.59
C VAL A 95 4.34 -6.01 -6.76
N TRP A 96 3.77 -5.99 -7.96
CA TRP A 96 2.64 -6.82 -8.34
C TRP A 96 3.12 -8.02 -9.15
N VAL A 97 2.54 -9.19 -8.91
CA VAL A 97 2.81 -10.42 -9.64
C VAL A 97 1.50 -11.13 -9.98
N SER A 98 1.32 -11.47 -11.25
CA SER A 98 0.32 -12.42 -11.73
C SER A 98 0.93 -13.38 -12.74
N ALA A 99 0.14 -14.36 -13.20
CA ALA A 99 0.57 -15.21 -14.31
C ALA A 99 0.80 -14.43 -15.61
N GLY A 100 0.12 -13.28 -15.77
CA GLY A 100 0.17 -12.47 -17.00
C GLY A 100 1.22 -11.36 -16.98
N ALA A 101 1.53 -10.80 -15.82
CA ALA A 101 2.40 -9.63 -15.71
C ALA A 101 3.10 -9.53 -14.35
N VAL A 102 4.28 -8.92 -14.35
CA VAL A 102 4.98 -8.43 -13.17
C VAL A 102 5.10 -6.92 -13.29
N ILE A 103 4.77 -6.17 -12.24
CA ILE A 103 4.89 -4.71 -12.22
C ILE A 103 5.74 -4.33 -11.01
N ASP A 104 6.73 -3.48 -11.22
CA ASP A 104 7.58 -2.92 -10.15
C ASP A 104 7.66 -1.42 -10.36
N TYR A 105 7.17 -0.67 -9.39
CA TYR A 105 7.03 0.78 -9.47
C TYR A 105 7.06 1.46 -8.10
N THR A 106 7.49 2.71 -8.12
CA THR A 106 7.71 3.54 -6.94
C THR A 106 7.09 4.92 -7.07
N GLY A 107 6.81 5.56 -5.94
CA GLY A 107 6.28 6.92 -5.89
C GLY A 107 5.76 7.25 -4.49
N GLY A 108 4.63 7.94 -4.41
CA GLY A 108 4.09 8.39 -3.13
C GLY A 108 2.79 9.15 -3.30
N LEU A 109 2.31 9.76 -2.21
CA LEU A 109 1.18 10.66 -2.26
C LEU A 109 1.51 11.92 -3.06
N ASP A 110 0.60 12.30 -3.95
CA ASP A 110 0.62 13.61 -4.59
C ASP A 110 -0.09 14.68 -3.73
N GLU A 111 -0.06 15.93 -4.19
CA GLU A 111 -0.66 17.07 -3.51
C GLU A 111 -2.19 16.98 -3.36
N THR A 112 -2.84 16.08 -4.11
CA THR A 112 -4.28 15.84 -4.06
C THR A 112 -4.66 14.71 -3.10
N GLY A 113 -3.68 14.01 -2.55
CA GLY A 113 -3.88 12.83 -1.71
C GLY A 113 -4.09 11.53 -2.51
N SER A 114 -3.76 11.51 -3.81
CA SER A 114 -3.73 10.27 -4.58
C SER A 114 -2.36 9.59 -4.43
N MET A 115 -2.33 8.26 -4.32
CA MET A 115 -1.08 7.51 -4.42
C MET A 115 -0.71 7.39 -5.90
N ALA A 116 0.45 7.90 -6.31
CA ALA A 116 0.91 7.87 -7.70
C ALA A 116 2.27 7.18 -7.80
N LEU A 117 2.34 6.10 -8.59
CA LEU A 117 3.53 5.27 -8.78
C LEU A 117 3.92 5.20 -10.25
N THR A 118 5.23 5.14 -10.53
CA THR A 118 5.79 4.97 -11.87
C THR A 118 6.90 3.93 -11.87
N GLY A 119 7.00 3.17 -12.96
CA GLY A 119 7.98 2.10 -13.13
C GLY A 119 7.73 1.33 -14.41
N GLU A 120 7.75 0.00 -14.33
CA GLU A 120 7.67 -0.85 -15.52
C GLU A 120 6.76 -2.06 -15.31
N ILE A 121 6.10 -2.46 -16.39
CA ILE A 121 5.42 -3.74 -16.52
C ILE A 121 6.28 -4.69 -17.36
N PHE A 122 6.32 -5.96 -16.96
CA PHE A 122 6.97 -7.06 -17.66
C PHE A 122 5.96 -8.17 -17.93
N TYR A 123 5.97 -8.69 -19.15
CA TYR A 123 5.13 -9.80 -19.58
C TYR A 123 5.96 -11.08 -19.73
N PRO A 124 5.89 -12.03 -18.79
CA PRO A 124 6.72 -13.23 -18.84
C PRO A 124 6.54 -14.08 -20.10
N ALA A 125 5.32 -14.09 -20.66
CA ALA A 125 4.97 -14.91 -21.82
C ALA A 125 5.72 -14.53 -23.11
N ASN A 126 6.12 -13.26 -23.27
CA ASN A 126 6.75 -12.77 -24.49
C ASN A 126 8.02 -11.93 -24.23
N GLY A 127 8.38 -11.69 -22.97
CA GLY A 127 9.57 -10.93 -22.58
C GLY A 127 9.46 -9.42 -22.78
N VAL A 128 8.28 -8.90 -23.13
CA VAL A 128 8.08 -7.47 -23.37
C VAL A 128 8.14 -6.71 -22.04
N ARG A 129 8.85 -5.57 -22.04
CA ARG A 129 8.85 -4.57 -20.98
C ARG A 129 8.35 -3.25 -21.51
N ALA A 130 7.61 -2.51 -20.69
CA ALA A 130 7.12 -1.18 -21.03
C ALA A 130 7.03 -0.27 -19.80
N PRO A 131 7.20 1.05 -19.96
CA PRO A 131 6.88 2.01 -18.92
C PRO A 131 5.42 1.88 -18.48
N PHE A 132 5.22 1.97 -17.17
CA PHE A 132 3.93 1.79 -16.53
C PHE A 132 3.74 2.82 -15.42
N ARG A 133 2.51 3.29 -15.25
CA ARG A 133 2.14 4.17 -14.13
C ARG A 133 0.78 3.80 -13.58
N GLY A 134 0.62 4.00 -12.29
CA GLY A 134 -0.64 3.76 -11.61
C GLY A 134 -0.98 4.86 -10.63
N THR A 135 -2.27 5.16 -10.52
CA THR A 135 -2.81 6.11 -9.56
C THR A 135 -3.99 5.52 -8.82
N TRP A 136 -4.02 5.70 -7.50
CA TRP A 136 -5.15 5.36 -6.64
C TRP A 136 -5.68 6.66 -6.04
N THR A 137 -6.91 7.01 -6.39
CA THR A 137 -7.55 8.26 -5.97
C THR A 137 -8.74 7.95 -5.07
N PRO A 138 -8.71 8.32 -3.78
CA PRO A 138 -9.88 8.22 -2.92
C PRO A 138 -10.99 9.15 -3.42
N GLN A 139 -12.23 8.68 -3.37
CA GLN A 139 -13.42 9.42 -3.81
C GLN A 139 -14.26 9.86 -2.61
N ALA A 140 -15.12 10.87 -2.83
CA ALA A 140 -15.96 11.45 -1.78
C ALA A 140 -16.99 10.47 -1.19
N ASP A 141 -17.36 9.43 -1.91
CA ASP A 141 -18.28 8.38 -1.48
C ASP A 141 -17.59 7.21 -0.75
N GLY A 142 -16.27 7.32 -0.52
CA GLY A 142 -15.47 6.28 0.12
C GLY A 142 -14.98 5.18 -0.83
N SER A 143 -15.33 5.25 -2.13
CA SER A 143 -14.73 4.39 -3.15
C SER A 143 -13.29 4.82 -3.47
N VAL A 144 -12.55 3.95 -4.13
CA VAL A 144 -11.22 4.26 -4.66
C VAL A 144 -11.20 4.02 -6.16
N ARG A 145 -10.72 4.99 -6.93
CA ARG A 145 -10.45 4.81 -8.36
C ARG A 145 -9.00 4.41 -8.55
N GLN A 146 -8.78 3.21 -9.09
CA GLN A 146 -7.48 2.76 -9.59
C GLN A 146 -7.41 3.01 -11.08
N HIS A 147 -6.36 3.67 -11.55
CA HIS A 147 -6.14 3.98 -12.96
C HIS A 147 -4.71 3.64 -13.36
N PHE A 148 -4.57 2.68 -14.28
CA PHE A 148 -3.28 2.21 -14.77
C PHE A 148 -3.12 2.52 -16.25
N GLU A 149 -1.92 2.94 -16.61
CA GLU A 149 -1.54 3.23 -17.98
C GLU A 149 -0.21 2.58 -18.32
N GLN A 150 -0.11 2.11 -19.56
CA GLN A 150 1.11 1.57 -20.14
C GLN A 150 1.50 2.42 -21.34
N GLN A 151 2.80 2.66 -21.51
CA GLN A 151 3.32 3.32 -22.70
C GLN A 151 3.52 2.31 -23.84
N GLY A 152 3.03 2.64 -25.03
CA GLY A 152 3.26 1.91 -26.26
C GLY A 152 4.65 2.16 -26.86
N SER A 153 5.01 1.39 -27.89
CA SER A 153 6.29 1.55 -28.60
C SER A 153 6.43 2.87 -29.37
N ASP A 154 5.32 3.54 -29.64
CA ASP A 154 5.24 4.88 -30.22
C ASP A 154 5.42 6.00 -29.17
N GLY A 155 5.57 5.64 -27.90
CA GLY A 155 5.68 6.58 -26.78
C GLY A 155 4.32 7.10 -26.28
N ALA A 156 3.19 6.66 -26.84
CA ALA A 156 1.87 7.08 -26.39
C ALA A 156 1.46 6.32 -25.13
N TRP A 157 0.83 7.01 -24.17
CA TRP A 157 0.21 6.36 -23.01
C TRP A 157 -1.20 5.91 -23.34
N ALA A 158 -1.53 4.67 -22.98
CA ALA A 158 -2.87 4.12 -23.12
C ALA A 158 -3.33 3.53 -21.79
N VAL A 159 -4.64 3.61 -21.55
CA VAL A 159 -5.27 2.99 -20.38
C VAL A 159 -5.09 1.49 -20.47
N TRP A 160 -4.42 0.92 -19.47
CA TRP A 160 -4.25 -0.52 -19.30
C TRP A 160 -5.41 -1.10 -18.48
N PHE A 161 -5.79 -0.40 -17.41
CA PHE A 161 -6.93 -0.77 -16.56
C PHE A 161 -7.51 0.45 -15.86
N THR A 162 -8.82 0.42 -15.58
CA THR A 162 -9.43 1.31 -14.59
C THR A 162 -10.46 0.53 -13.80
N GLY A 163 -10.36 0.57 -12.48
CA GLY A 163 -11.28 -0.09 -11.56
C GLY A 163 -11.83 0.90 -10.53
N ILE A 164 -13.12 0.79 -10.25
CA ILE A 164 -13.80 1.50 -9.16
C ILE A 164 -14.01 0.50 -8.03
N TYR A 165 -13.29 0.72 -6.94
CA TYR A 165 -13.28 -0.12 -5.74
C TYR A 165 -14.38 0.37 -4.81
N VAL A 166 -15.39 -0.48 -4.59
CA VAL A 166 -16.50 -0.22 -3.68
C VAL A 166 -16.39 -1.17 -2.49
N ARG A 167 -16.42 -0.63 -1.25
CA ARG A 167 -16.29 -1.44 -0.03
C ARG A 167 -17.41 -2.46 0.02
N GLN A 168 -17.09 -3.73 0.25
CA GLN A 168 -18.09 -4.81 0.23
C GLN A 168 -19.23 -4.58 1.22
N GLU A 169 -18.91 -4.12 2.43
CA GLU A 169 -19.89 -3.82 3.48
C GLU A 169 -20.96 -2.79 3.09
N ASN A 170 -20.64 -1.90 2.13
CA ASN A 170 -21.51 -0.79 1.72
C ASN A 170 -21.82 -0.84 0.21
N ASP A 171 -21.59 -1.99 -0.45
CA ASP A 171 -21.74 -2.09 -1.89
C ASP A 171 -23.22 -2.18 -2.31
N PRO A 172 -23.77 -1.16 -3.00
CA PRO A 172 -25.15 -1.17 -3.46
C PRO A 172 -25.41 -2.25 -4.53
N ARG A 173 -24.37 -2.82 -5.13
CA ARG A 173 -24.41 -3.86 -6.17
C ARG A 173 -23.92 -5.22 -5.66
N ALA A 174 -23.84 -5.43 -4.33
CA ALA A 174 -23.34 -6.66 -3.73
C ALA A 174 -23.96 -7.95 -4.29
N ALA A 175 -25.26 -7.94 -4.63
CA ALA A 175 -25.94 -9.11 -5.21
C ALA A 175 -25.42 -9.48 -6.61
N GLU A 176 -25.05 -8.49 -7.44
CA GLU A 176 -24.40 -8.72 -8.73
C GLU A 176 -23.03 -9.35 -8.53
N ALA A 177 -22.24 -8.80 -7.60
CA ALA A 177 -20.92 -9.31 -7.28
C ALA A 177 -20.95 -10.75 -6.76
N ALA A 178 -21.88 -11.06 -5.84
CA ALA A 178 -22.09 -12.42 -5.31
C ALA A 178 -22.47 -13.41 -6.43
N THR A 179 -23.40 -13.02 -7.31
CA THR A 179 -23.79 -13.83 -8.47
C THR A 179 -22.58 -14.11 -9.38
N ALA A 180 -21.75 -13.10 -9.64
CA ALA A 180 -20.54 -13.25 -10.46
C ALA A 180 -19.49 -14.18 -9.83
N ARG A 181 -19.47 -14.29 -8.50
CA ARG A 181 -18.63 -15.25 -7.74
C ARG A 181 -19.24 -16.64 -7.62
N GLY A 182 -20.51 -16.82 -7.99
CA GLY A 182 -21.22 -18.09 -7.85
C GLY A 182 -21.70 -18.37 -6.42
N GLU A 183 -21.94 -17.31 -5.63
CA GLU A 183 -22.50 -17.35 -4.27
C GLU A 183 -24.04 -17.31 -4.26
#